data_AF-A0A9X2KBS1-F1
#
_entry.id   AF-A0A9X2KBS1-F1
#
_cell.length_a   1.000
_cell.length_b   1.000
_cell.length_c   1.000
_cell.angle_alpha   90.00
_cell.angle_beta   90.00
_cell.angle_gamma   90.00
#
_symmetry.space_group_name_H-M   'P 1'
#
loop_
_entity.id
_entity.type
_entity.pdbx_description
1 polymer ?
#
loop_
_entity_poly.entity_id
_entity_poly.type
_entity_poly.pdbx_seq_one_letter_code
_entity_poly.pdbx_strand_id
1 'polypeptide(L)'
;MIVTVTKAARDGHVVRWHTCLAAAQTFRPVMTADRHGVRVNAYLHEIPAEALQAAEQAYETLRRDREADVSHLATHVHRGPSNGPLVPVEEAQDE
;
A
#
# COMPACT_ATOMS: atom_id res chain seq x y z
N MET A 1 3.73 -10.57 1.99
CA MET A 1 3.07 -9.43 2.66
C MET A 1 2.02 -8.88 1.70
N ILE A 2 0.90 -8.36 2.19
CA ILE A 2 -0.14 -7.77 1.34
C ILE A 2 0.09 -6.27 1.25
N VAL A 3 0.23 -5.76 0.03
CA VAL A 3 0.38 -4.33 -0.25
C VAL A 3 -0.84 -3.84 -1.01
N THR A 4 -1.46 -2.77 -0.53
CA THR A 4 -2.56 -2.07 -1.20
C THR A 4 -2.18 -0.62 -1.47
N VAL A 5 -2.58 -0.10 -2.63
CA VAL A 5 -2.38 1.30 -3.03
C VAL A 5 -3.75 1.92 -3.24
N THR A 6 -4.01 3.06 -2.61
CA THR A 6 -5.28 3.79 -2.76
C THR A 6 -5.01 5.25 -3.03
N LYS A 7 -5.83 5.88 -3.86
CA LYS A 7 -5.81 7.34 -4.04
C LYS A 7 -6.66 8.02 -2.96
N ALA A 8 -6.02 8.81 -2.09
CA ALA A 8 -6.65 9.68 -1.12
C ALA A 8 -6.79 11.10 -1.69
N ALA A 9 -7.93 11.77 -1.39
CA ALA A 9 -8.26 13.06 -1.98
C ALA A 9 -7.27 14.20 -1.65
N ARG A 10 -6.60 14.15 -0.49
CA ARG A 10 -5.65 15.19 -0.05
C ARG A 10 -4.18 14.77 -0.22
N ASP A 11 -3.91 13.49 -0.06
CA ASP A 11 -2.55 12.98 0.09
C ASP A 11 -2.00 12.36 -1.21
N GLY A 12 -2.83 12.23 -2.25
CA GLY A 12 -2.44 11.52 -3.49
C GLY A 12 -2.50 10.02 -3.26
N HIS A 13 -1.51 9.26 -3.73
CA HIS A 13 -1.45 7.83 -3.44
C HIS A 13 -0.99 7.56 -2.01
N VAL A 14 -1.61 6.55 -1.39
CA VAL A 14 -1.23 6.03 -0.08
C VAL A 14 -0.98 4.53 -0.23
N VAL A 15 0.22 4.09 0.12
CA VAL A 15 0.65 2.69 0.09
C VAL A 15 0.55 2.11 1.50
N ARG A 16 -0.05 0.92 1.62
CA ARG A 16 -0.26 0.25 2.91
C ARG A 16 0.22 -1.19 2.84
N TRP A 17 1.01 -1.57 3.83
CA TRP A 17 1.52 -2.92 4.01
C TRP A 17 0.79 -3.60 5.17
N HIS A 18 0.32 -4.82 4.93
CA HIS A 18 -0.42 -5.65 5.88
C HIS A 18 0.23 -7.03 5.97
N THR A 19 0.25 -7.60 7.18
CA THR A 19 0.88 -8.90 7.43
C THR A 19 0.19 -10.05 6.69
N CYS A 20 -1.13 -9.95 6.51
CA CYS A 20 -1.94 -10.97 5.84
C CYS A 20 -3.23 -10.36 5.23
N LEU A 21 -3.97 -11.18 4.48
CA LEU A 21 -5.21 -10.77 3.83
C LEU A 21 -6.27 -10.28 4.82
N ALA A 22 -6.41 -10.95 5.97
CA ALA A 22 -7.37 -10.55 7.01
C ALA A 22 -7.06 -9.17 7.61
N ALA A 23 -5.77 -8.84 7.78
CA ALA A 23 -5.35 -7.51 8.23
C ALA A 23 -5.67 -6.43 7.18
N ALA A 24 -5.50 -6.75 5.90
CA ALA A 24 -5.84 -5.86 4.80
C ALA A 24 -7.36 -5.60 4.72
N GLN A 25 -8.17 -6.64 4.83
CA GLN A 25 -9.64 -6.55 4.83
C GLN A 25 -10.20 -5.75 6.01
N THR A 26 -9.49 -5.73 7.14
CA THR A 26 -9.87 -4.98 8.35
C THR A 26 -9.16 -3.63 8.48
N PHE A 27 -8.46 -3.17 7.43
CA PHE A 27 -7.72 -1.91 7.39
C PHE A 27 -6.71 -1.73 8.54
N ARG A 28 -5.94 -2.78 8.85
CA ARG A 28 -4.90 -2.78 9.90
C ARG A 28 -3.48 -2.86 9.31
N PRO A 29 -2.98 -1.77 8.70
CA PRO A 29 -1.64 -1.76 8.15
C PRO A 29 -0.57 -1.69 9.25
N VAL A 30 0.49 -2.46 9.09
CA VAL A 30 1.70 -2.38 9.93
C VAL A 30 2.63 -1.26 9.50
N MET A 31 2.52 -0.83 8.23
CA MET A 31 3.28 0.28 7.69
C MET A 31 2.47 1.01 6.61
N THR A 32 2.63 2.32 6.55
CA THR A 32 1.98 3.19 5.56
C THR A 32 3.01 4.17 5.01
N ALA A 33 2.98 4.42 3.71
CA ALA A 33 3.77 5.46 3.06
C ALA A 33 2.87 6.36 2.22
N ASP A 34 3.09 7.67 2.33
CA ASP A 34 2.46 8.71 1.53
C ASP A 34 3.44 9.86 1.31
N ARG A 35 2.99 10.97 0.72
CA ARG A 35 3.82 12.17 0.47
C ARG A 35 4.36 12.85 1.75
N HIS A 36 3.79 12.56 2.91
CA HIS A 36 4.13 13.17 4.20
C HIS A 36 5.15 12.35 4.99
N GLY A 37 5.30 11.06 4.69
CA GLY A 37 6.33 10.22 5.30
C GLY A 37 5.99 8.74 5.28
N VAL A 38 6.79 7.99 6.03
CA VAL A 38 6.55 6.58 6.37
C VAL A 38 6.12 6.50 7.82
N ARG A 39 4.95 5.89 8.07
CA ARG A 39 4.44 5.59 9.41
C ARG A 39 4.49 4.09 9.64
N VAL A 40 5.13 3.68 10.72
CA VAL A 40 5.20 2.28 11.17
C VAL A 40 4.33 2.11 12.42
N ASN A 41 3.40 1.16 12.39
CA ASN A 41 2.45 0.85 13.48
C ASN A 41 2.80 -0.48 14.20
N ALA A 42 3.96 -1.06 13.90
CA ALA A 42 4.45 -2.33 14.43
C ALA A 42 5.91 -2.17 14.90
N TYR A 43 6.53 -3.22 15.41
CA TYR A 43 7.96 -3.15 15.74
C TYR A 43 8.80 -3.25 14.46
N LEU A 44 9.88 -2.46 14.37
CA LEU A 44 10.73 -2.43 13.18
C LEU A 44 11.30 -3.80 12.78
N HIS A 45 11.61 -4.67 13.75
CA HIS A 45 12.11 -6.02 13.47
C HIS A 45 11.07 -6.96 12.85
N GLU A 46 9.78 -6.60 12.90
CA GLU A 46 8.69 -7.34 12.27
C GLU A 46 8.49 -6.90 10.81
N ILE A 47 9.15 -5.83 10.37
CA ILE A 47 9.07 -5.31 9.02
C ILE A 47 10.29 -5.82 8.22
N PRO A 48 10.08 -6.67 7.19
CA PRO A 48 11.10 -7.02 6.21
C PRO A 48 11.82 -5.78 5.67
N ALA A 49 13.14 -5.87 5.54
CA ALA A 49 13.97 -4.76 5.11
C ALA A 49 13.56 -4.26 3.71
N GLU A 50 13.18 -5.17 2.82
CA GLU A 50 12.73 -4.86 1.46
C GLU A 50 11.42 -4.06 1.48
N ALA A 51 10.53 -4.35 2.43
CA ALA A 51 9.29 -3.60 2.58
C ALA A 51 9.55 -2.18 3.08
N LEU A 52 10.47 -2.01 4.04
CA LEU A 52 10.86 -0.69 4.54
C LEU A 52 11.51 0.14 3.43
N GLN A 53 12.42 -0.46 2.66
CA GLN A 53 13.06 0.18 1.51
C GLN A 53 12.02 0.61 0.44
N ALA A 54 11.05 -0.25 0.15
CA ALA A 54 9.96 0.08 -0.78
C ALA A 54 9.10 1.25 -0.26
N ALA A 55 8.85 1.31 1.06
CA ALA A 55 8.12 2.43 1.68
C ALA A 55 8.90 3.75 1.60
N GLU A 56 10.21 3.72 1.83
CA GLU A 56 11.07 4.90 1.67
C GLU A 56 11.11 5.39 0.22
N GLN A 57 11.20 4.47 -0.75
CA GLN A 57 11.16 4.82 -2.18
C GLN A 57 9.80 5.40 -2.59
N ALA A 58 8.69 4.83 -2.10
CA ALA A 58 7.35 5.35 -2.34
C ALA A 58 7.21 6.77 -1.78
N TYR A 59 7.68 7.00 -0.56
CA TYR A 59 7.70 8.33 0.05
C TYR A 59 8.52 9.33 -0.79
N GLU A 60 9.76 9.01 -1.16
CA GLU A 60 10.59 9.93 -1.94
C GLU A 60 9.98 10.26 -3.31
N THR A 61 9.28 9.31 -3.91
CA THR A 61 8.55 9.50 -5.17
C THR A 61 7.37 10.45 -4.96
N LEU A 62 6.50 10.15 -4.00
CA LEU A 62 5.27 10.92 -3.72
C LEU A 62 5.54 12.31 -3.14
N ARG A 63 6.67 12.47 -2.45
CA ARG A 63 7.15 13.78 -1.95
C ARG A 63 7.49 14.73 -3.08
N ARG A 64 8.01 14.21 -4.20
CA ARG A 64 8.42 15.01 -5.38
C ARG A 64 7.26 15.22 -6.34
N ASP A 65 6.44 14.21 -6.52
CA ASP A 65 5.23 14.26 -7.34
C ASP A 65 4.08 13.53 -6.64
N ARG A 66 3.11 14.32 -6.14
CA ARG A 66 1.97 13.78 -5.40
C ARG A 66 1.05 12.90 -6.26
N GLU A 67 1.08 13.06 -7.58
CA GLU A 67 0.24 12.31 -8.52
C GLU A 67 0.99 11.12 -9.14
N ALA A 68 2.27 10.92 -8.80
CA ALA A 68 3.06 9.81 -9.31
C ALA A 68 2.35 8.47 -9.09
N ASP A 69 2.39 7.63 -10.12
CA ASP A 69 1.78 6.31 -10.07
C ASP A 69 2.71 5.31 -9.36
N VAL A 70 2.26 4.87 -8.19
CA VAL A 70 2.93 3.84 -7.37
C VAL A 70 2.11 2.55 -7.31
N SER A 71 1.13 2.39 -8.20
CA SER A 71 0.23 1.22 -8.23
C SER A 71 0.98 -0.10 -8.48
N HIS A 72 2.16 -0.04 -9.09
CA HIS A 72 3.05 -1.19 -9.28
C HIS A 72 3.54 -1.82 -7.96
N LEU A 73 3.44 -1.11 -6.83
CA LEU A 73 3.72 -1.67 -5.51
C LEU A 73 2.57 -2.54 -4.97
N ALA A 74 1.37 -2.42 -5.53
CA ALA A 74 0.23 -3.17 -5.07
C ALA A 74 0.40 -4.66 -5.41
N THR A 75 0.15 -5.50 -4.42
CA THR A 75 0.01 -6.95 -4.63
C THR A 75 -1.45 -7.34 -4.76
N HIS A 76 -2.36 -6.53 -4.20
CA HIS A 76 -3.79 -6.78 -4.15
C HIS A 76 -4.59 -5.51 -4.42
N VAL A 77 -5.75 -5.67 -5.05
CA VAL A 77 -6.69 -4.61 -5.38
C VAL A 77 -8.13 -5.04 -5.05
N HIS A 78 -9.00 -4.08 -4.77
CA HIS A 78 -10.42 -4.38 -4.60
C HIS A 78 -11.02 -4.65 -5.98
N ARG A 79 -11.63 -5.83 -6.17
CA ARG A 79 -12.43 -6.11 -7.35
C ARG A 79 -13.76 -5.36 -7.23
N GLY A 80 -14.02 -4.45 -8.18
CA GLY A 80 -15.24 -3.62 -8.20
C GLY A 80 -15.15 -2.40 -7.27
N PRO A 81 -16.25 -1.99 -6.59
CA PRO A 81 -16.24 -0.82 -5.71
C PRO A 81 -15.23 -1.00 -4.57
N SER A 82 -14.77 0.09 -3.96
CA SER A 82 -13.69 0.13 -2.95
C SER A 82 -13.90 -0.69 -1.67
N ASN A 83 -15.06 -1.37 -1.52
CA ASN A 83 -15.38 -2.30 -0.44
C ASN A 83 -15.55 -3.75 -0.93
N GLY A 84 -15.25 -4.02 -2.21
CA GLY A 84 -15.32 -5.34 -2.81
C GLY A 84 -14.24 -6.29 -2.28
N PRO A 85 -14.26 -7.57 -2.68
CA PRO A 85 -13.24 -8.52 -2.27
C PRO A 85 -11.85 -8.04 -2.71
N LEU A 86 -10.89 -8.15 -1.79
CA LEU A 86 -9.49 -7.86 -2.06
C LEU A 86 -8.86 -9.09 -2.71
N VAL A 87 -8.47 -8.97 -3.98
CA VAL A 87 -7.92 -10.05 -4.81
C VAL A 87 -6.48 -9.71 -5.26
N PRO A 88 -5.65 -10.70 -5.60
CA PRO A 88 -4.34 -10.46 -6.22
C PRO A 88 -4.47 -9.60 -7.49
N VAL A 89 -3.45 -8.78 -7.78
CA VAL A 89 -3.44 -7.93 -8.99
C VAL A 89 -3.51 -8.76 -10.28
N GLU A 90 -2.87 -9.93 -10.31
CA GLU A 90 -2.88 -10.85 -11.46
C GLU A 90 -4.31 -11.28 -11.81
N GLU A 91 -5.11 -11.68 -10.81
CA GLU A 91 -6.52 -12.08 -11.00
C GLU A 91 -7.46 -10.93 -11.39
N ALA A 92 -7.02 -9.68 -11.22
CA ALA A 92 -7.80 -8.50 -11.60
C ALA A 92 -7.51 -8.02 -13.03
N GLN A 93 -6.44 -8.52 -13.67
CA GLN A 93 -6.06 -8.16 -15.04
C GLN A 93 -6.65 -9.11 -16.09
N ASP A 94 -7.14 -10.27 -15.67
CA ASP A 94 -7.69 -11.33 -16.53
C ASP A 94 -9.20 -11.19 -16.83
N GLU A 95 -9.84 -10.08 -16.43
CA GLU A 95 -11.26 -9.74 -16.66
C GLU A 95 -11.42 -8.43 -17.45
#